data_AF-A0A7C5JR77-F1
#
_entry.id   AF-A0A7C5JR77-F1
#
_cell.length_a   1.000
_cell.length_b   1.000
_cell.length_c   1.000
_cell.angle_alpha   90.00
_cell.angle_beta   90.00
_cell.angle_gamma   90.00
#
_symmetry.space_group_name_H-M   'P 1'
#
loop_
_entity.id
_entity.type
_entity.pdbx_description
1 polymer ?
#
loop_
_entity_poly.entity_id
_entity_poly.type
_entity_poly.pdbx_seq_one_letter_code
_entity_poly.pdbx_strand_id
1 'polypeptide(L)'
;MFWRTTRVSRLTFVILALLGLLFIAVIELSFHTVRARWFDEKLEASKLAERAQKTLWTYISSSHIPVDTIADPNATGLIGSQFTLITTDQGVLEAKLTTTNPNWAAVVVDMLKTAGVKKGDYVAISYTGSMPGLNIAVLAAVQTIGAIPVIISSVGASMWGATNPELSWLDMERILFERGIFKYRSTAASIGGRGDRGANLSPKGREICREIIKRNGVILIEEPTLIDAIKKRVEIYMEKIPKDKKYKAYINVGGGLASIGSAHNLSVLKPGVIKR
;
A
#
# COMPACT_ATOMS: atom_id res chain seq x y z
N MET A 1 23.43 65.83 -21.17
CA MET A 1 23.53 64.39 -20.89
C MET A 1 22.89 63.64 -22.05
N PHE A 2 23.65 63.28 -23.08
CA PHE A 2 23.13 62.58 -24.26
C PHE A 2 23.09 61.07 -23.98
N TRP A 3 21.89 60.51 -23.85
CA TRP A 3 21.68 59.06 -23.86
C TRP A 3 22.00 58.53 -25.27
N ARG A 4 23.18 57.94 -25.47
CA ARG A 4 23.48 57.16 -26.67
C ARG A 4 22.87 55.77 -26.49
N THR A 5 21.72 55.51 -27.11
CA THR A 5 21.27 54.14 -27.35
C THR A 5 22.15 53.54 -28.45
N THR A 6 23.28 52.93 -28.05
CA THR A 6 24.05 52.10 -28.97
C THR A 6 23.14 50.99 -29.48
N ARG A 7 22.75 51.06 -30.76
CA ARG A 7 21.97 49.98 -31.40
C ARG A 7 22.83 48.73 -31.39
N VAL A 8 22.45 47.77 -30.55
CA VAL A 8 23.07 46.45 -30.52
C VAL A 8 22.96 45.83 -31.92
N SER A 9 24.07 45.36 -32.48
CA SER A 9 24.10 44.78 -33.83
C SER A 9 23.25 43.52 -33.89
N ARG A 10 22.58 43.27 -35.02
CA ARG A 10 21.87 42.00 -35.28
C ARG A 10 22.82 40.80 -35.10
N LEU A 11 24.10 40.98 -35.39
CA LEU A 11 25.15 39.97 -35.17
C LEU A 11 25.31 39.62 -33.70
N THR A 12 25.20 40.59 -32.79
CA THR A 12 25.26 40.35 -31.34
C THR A 12 24.11 39.46 -30.89
N PHE A 13 22.89 39.69 -31.40
CA PHE A 13 21.75 38.82 -31.10
C PHE A 13 21.93 37.40 -31.64
N VAL A 14 22.49 37.24 -32.85
CA VAL A 14 22.80 35.93 -33.42
C VAL A 14 23.85 35.20 -32.58
N ILE A 15 24.92 35.87 -32.17
CA ILE A 15 25.97 35.29 -31.32
C ILE A 15 25.40 34.87 -29.96
N LEU A 16 24.58 35.71 -29.32
CA LEU A 16 23.94 35.38 -28.05
C LEU A 16 22.97 34.20 -28.19
N ALA A 17 22.22 34.13 -29.29
CA ALA A 17 21.34 32.99 -29.56
C ALA A 17 22.14 31.69 -29.74
N LEU A 18 23.24 31.72 -30.50
CA LEU A 18 24.12 30.57 -30.69
C LEU A 18 24.79 30.14 -29.38
N LEU A 19 25.23 31.09 -28.57
CA LEU A 19 25.81 30.85 -27.25
C LEU A 19 24.77 30.24 -26.29
N GLY A 20 23.53 30.73 -26.33
CA GLY A 20 22.41 30.16 -25.57
C GLY A 20 22.10 28.72 -25.98
N LEU A 21 22.03 28.45 -27.29
CA LEU A 21 21.86 27.09 -27.82
C LEU A 21 23.02 26.17 -27.44
N LEU A 22 24.26 26.69 -27.47
CA LEU A 22 25.44 25.94 -27.02
C LEU A 22 25.34 25.58 -25.54
N PHE A 23 24.94 26.51 -24.66
CA PHE A 23 24.77 26.22 -23.24
C PHE A 23 23.66 25.20 -22.98
N ILE A 24 22.52 25.30 -23.68
CA ILE A 24 21.46 24.29 -23.58
C ILE A 24 21.99 22.93 -24.04
N ALA A 25 22.69 22.87 -25.17
CA ALA A 25 23.27 21.62 -25.67
C ALA A 25 24.28 21.03 -24.68
N VAL A 26 25.16 21.85 -24.10
CA VAL A 26 26.12 21.39 -23.09
C VAL A 26 25.38 20.86 -21.86
N ILE A 27 24.35 21.54 -21.36
CA ILE A 27 23.56 21.07 -20.20
C ILE A 27 22.87 19.75 -20.52
N GLU A 28 22.16 19.68 -21.64
CA GLU A 28 21.40 18.48 -22.05
C GLU A 28 22.32 17.27 -22.29
N LEU A 29 23.49 17.48 -22.89
CA LEU A 29 24.47 16.44 -23.14
C LEU A 29 25.28 16.05 -21.89
N SER A 30 25.29 16.90 -20.86
CA SER A 30 25.98 16.63 -19.58
C SER A 30 25.13 15.87 -18.58
N PHE A 31 23.84 15.62 -18.85
CA PHE A 31 23.02 14.79 -17.98
C PHE A 31 23.45 13.33 -18.07
N HIS A 32 24.01 12.82 -16.97
CA HIS A 32 24.24 11.40 -16.77
C HIS A 32 23.20 10.83 -15.81
N THR A 33 22.60 9.71 -16.19
CA THR A 33 21.60 9.03 -15.37
C THR A 33 22.28 8.32 -14.21
N VAL A 34 22.10 8.85 -13.00
CA VAL A 34 22.59 8.20 -11.78
C VAL A 34 21.52 7.26 -11.25
N ARG A 35 21.90 6.02 -10.91
CA ARG A 35 20.98 5.09 -10.25
C ARG A 35 20.54 5.68 -8.92
N ALA A 36 19.23 5.74 -8.71
CA ALA A 36 18.68 6.11 -7.41
C ALA A 36 19.12 5.10 -6.34
N ARG A 37 19.13 5.53 -5.07
CA ARG A 37 19.40 4.61 -3.96
C ARG A 37 18.45 3.41 -3.96
N TRP A 38 19.01 2.22 -3.75
CA TRP A 38 18.32 0.92 -3.79
C TRP A 38 17.53 0.70 -5.09
N PHE A 39 18.08 1.16 -6.22
CA PHE A 39 17.43 1.08 -7.53
C PHE A 39 16.97 -0.34 -7.86
N ASP A 40 17.85 -1.33 -7.68
CA ASP A 40 17.57 -2.71 -8.06
C ASP A 40 16.44 -3.29 -7.18
N GLU A 41 16.48 -3.11 -5.85
CA GLU A 41 15.40 -3.58 -4.98
C GLU A 41 14.07 -2.85 -5.23
N LYS A 42 14.11 -1.56 -5.55
CA LYS A 42 12.91 -0.80 -5.93
C LYS A 42 12.27 -1.34 -7.19
N LEU A 43 13.08 -1.56 -8.23
CA LEU A 43 12.62 -2.11 -9.50
C LEU A 43 12.05 -3.52 -9.33
N GLU A 44 12.74 -4.38 -8.59
CA GLU A 44 12.27 -5.75 -8.34
C GLU A 44 10.98 -5.79 -7.52
N ALA A 45 10.84 -4.93 -6.50
CA ALA A 45 9.59 -4.83 -5.74
C ALA A 45 8.43 -4.35 -6.63
N SER A 46 8.66 -3.38 -7.51
CA SER A 46 7.64 -2.91 -8.45
C SER A 46 7.23 -3.96 -9.46
N LYS A 47 8.17 -4.71 -10.05
CA LYS A 47 7.86 -5.85 -10.93
C LYS A 47 7.07 -6.95 -10.20
N LEU A 48 7.42 -7.21 -8.94
CA LEU A 48 6.71 -8.21 -8.13
C LEU A 48 5.27 -7.75 -7.82
N ALA A 49 5.07 -6.47 -7.49
CA ALA A 49 3.74 -5.89 -7.30
C ALA A 49 2.90 -5.93 -8.58
N GLU A 50 3.49 -5.56 -9.73
CA GLU A 50 2.83 -5.66 -11.03
C GLU A 50 2.42 -7.11 -11.35
N ARG A 51 3.29 -8.07 -11.06
CA ARG A 51 3.00 -9.50 -11.24
C ARG A 51 1.86 -9.98 -10.36
N ALA A 52 1.80 -9.53 -9.11
CA ALA A 52 0.68 -9.81 -8.21
C ALA A 52 -0.64 -9.26 -8.77
N GLN A 53 -0.65 -8.01 -9.24
CA GLN A 53 -1.84 -7.41 -9.85
C GLN A 53 -2.30 -8.18 -11.08
N LYS A 54 -1.39 -8.53 -12.01
CA LYS A 54 -1.72 -9.35 -13.19
C LYS A 54 -2.27 -10.72 -12.82
N THR A 55 -1.74 -11.31 -11.75
CA THR A 55 -2.19 -12.61 -11.25
C THR A 55 -3.63 -12.52 -10.71
N LEU A 56 -3.95 -11.49 -9.92
CA LEU A 56 -5.32 -11.25 -9.46
C LEU A 56 -6.26 -10.94 -10.62
N TRP A 57 -5.86 -10.08 -11.56
CA TRP A 57 -6.66 -9.79 -12.73
C TRP A 57 -7.04 -11.06 -13.49
N THR A 58 -6.05 -11.94 -13.75
CA THR A 58 -6.30 -13.23 -14.40
C THR A 58 -7.32 -14.08 -13.64
N TYR A 59 -7.24 -14.12 -12.30
CA TYR A 59 -8.21 -14.82 -11.47
C TYR A 59 -9.61 -14.21 -11.62
N ILE A 60 -9.72 -12.90 -11.46
CA ILE A 60 -10.98 -12.12 -11.51
C ILE A 60 -11.67 -12.34 -12.85
N SER A 61 -10.95 -12.18 -13.96
CA SER A 61 -11.47 -12.40 -15.31
C SER A 61 -11.94 -13.84 -15.51
N SER A 62 -11.15 -14.84 -15.10
CA SER A 62 -11.53 -16.26 -15.23
C SER A 62 -12.72 -16.66 -14.36
N SER A 63 -12.92 -15.96 -13.24
CA SER A 63 -13.99 -16.23 -12.28
C SER A 63 -15.26 -15.42 -12.57
N HIS A 64 -15.28 -14.67 -13.68
CA HIS A 64 -16.40 -13.83 -14.10
C HIS A 64 -16.86 -12.84 -13.01
N ILE A 65 -15.92 -12.38 -12.17
CA ILE A 65 -16.22 -11.40 -11.13
C ILE A 65 -16.40 -10.03 -11.81
N PRO A 66 -17.55 -9.37 -11.62
CA PRO A 66 -17.80 -8.07 -12.26
C PRO A 66 -16.81 -7.01 -11.79
N VAL A 67 -16.28 -6.23 -12.73
CA VAL A 67 -15.43 -5.07 -12.46
C VAL A 67 -16.06 -3.85 -13.11
N ASP A 68 -16.19 -2.78 -12.34
CA ASP A 68 -16.65 -1.50 -12.83
C ASP A 68 -15.52 -0.82 -13.60
N THR A 69 -15.61 -0.84 -14.93
CA THR A 69 -14.60 -0.25 -15.83
C THR A 69 -14.58 1.28 -15.80
N ILE A 70 -15.64 1.92 -15.29
CA ILE A 70 -15.68 3.37 -15.10
C ILE A 70 -14.87 3.72 -13.85
N ALA A 71 -15.07 2.99 -12.76
CA ALA A 71 -14.34 3.19 -11.52
C ALA A 71 -12.91 2.62 -11.55
N ASP A 72 -12.65 1.58 -12.35
CA ASP A 72 -11.35 0.93 -12.54
C ASP A 72 -10.94 0.93 -14.03
N PRO A 73 -10.57 2.09 -14.60
CA PRO A 73 -10.28 2.23 -16.02
C PRO A 73 -9.06 1.43 -16.48
N ASN A 74 -8.18 1.07 -15.54
CA ASN A 74 -6.99 0.26 -15.80
C ASN A 74 -7.25 -1.25 -15.61
N ALA A 75 -8.49 -1.64 -15.34
CA ALA A 75 -8.90 -3.03 -15.17
C ALA A 75 -7.99 -3.77 -14.19
N THR A 76 -7.73 -3.16 -13.03
CA THR A 76 -6.80 -3.71 -12.04
C THR A 76 -7.45 -4.82 -11.21
N GLY A 77 -8.78 -4.77 -11.06
CA GLY A 77 -9.55 -5.64 -10.18
C GLY A 77 -9.35 -5.34 -8.69
N LEU A 78 -8.71 -4.20 -8.38
CA LEU A 78 -8.42 -3.77 -7.00
C LEU A 78 -9.39 -2.71 -6.49
N ILE A 79 -10.23 -2.15 -7.37
CA ILE A 79 -11.24 -1.17 -7.02
C ILE A 79 -12.58 -1.88 -6.84
N GLY A 80 -13.07 -1.93 -5.60
CA GLY A 80 -14.37 -2.52 -5.29
C GLY A 80 -15.52 -1.52 -5.43
N SER A 81 -16.75 -2.00 -5.21
CA SER A 81 -17.93 -1.15 -5.22
C SER A 81 -17.93 -0.13 -4.08
N GLN A 82 -18.59 1.00 -4.32
CA GLN A 82 -18.79 2.06 -3.33
C GLN A 82 -19.53 1.54 -2.08
N PHE A 83 -20.66 0.85 -2.27
CA PHE A 83 -21.51 0.37 -1.18
C PHE A 83 -21.72 -1.15 -1.28
N THR A 84 -21.36 -1.84 -0.20
CA THR A 84 -21.54 -3.28 -0.01
C THR A 84 -21.87 -3.55 1.45
N LEU A 85 -22.20 -4.79 1.79
CA LEU A 85 -22.44 -5.19 3.18
C LEU A 85 -21.18 -5.15 4.06
N ILE A 86 -19.98 -5.05 3.48
CA ILE A 86 -18.70 -4.96 4.19
C ILE A 86 -18.01 -3.60 4.02
N THR A 87 -18.70 -2.61 3.45
CA THR A 87 -18.21 -1.23 3.38
C THR A 87 -18.31 -0.58 4.76
N THR A 88 -17.18 -0.21 5.36
CA THR A 88 -17.14 0.37 6.71
C THR A 88 -17.18 1.88 6.69
N ASP A 89 -16.39 2.51 5.82
CA ASP A 89 -16.10 3.94 5.91
C ASP A 89 -16.16 4.61 4.55
N GLN A 90 -16.23 5.94 4.59
CA GLN A 90 -16.10 6.74 3.39
C GLN A 90 -14.71 6.60 2.77
N GLY A 91 -14.64 6.72 1.46
CA GLY A 91 -13.40 6.59 0.69
C GLY A 91 -13.41 7.46 -0.56
N VAL A 92 -12.23 7.89 -0.96
CA VAL A 92 -11.98 8.71 -2.15
C VAL A 92 -11.45 7.80 -3.25
N LEU A 93 -12.13 7.77 -4.41
CA LEU A 93 -11.80 6.87 -5.52
C LEU A 93 -10.39 7.15 -6.07
N GLU A 94 -10.05 8.42 -6.25
CA GLU A 94 -8.76 8.88 -6.76
C GLU A 94 -7.61 8.42 -5.88
N ALA A 95 -7.82 8.39 -4.56
CA ALA A 95 -6.85 7.86 -3.62
C ALA A 95 -6.64 6.35 -3.83
N LYS A 96 -7.71 5.59 -4.12
CA LYS A 96 -7.58 4.15 -4.39
C LYS A 96 -6.87 3.89 -5.71
N LEU A 97 -7.26 4.61 -6.77
CA LEU A 97 -6.63 4.54 -8.09
C LEU A 97 -5.14 4.86 -8.02
N THR A 98 -4.76 5.87 -7.23
CA THR A 98 -3.34 6.20 -7.03
C THR A 98 -2.53 5.01 -6.51
N THR A 99 -3.13 4.18 -5.64
CA THR A 99 -2.45 3.01 -5.04
C THR A 99 -2.34 1.81 -5.96
N THR A 100 -3.04 1.78 -7.10
CA THR A 100 -2.93 0.67 -8.05
C THR A 100 -1.63 0.74 -8.87
N ASN A 101 -0.91 1.86 -8.85
CA ASN A 101 0.40 1.94 -9.48
C ASN A 101 1.43 1.04 -8.75
N PRO A 102 2.02 0.02 -9.40
CA PRO A 102 2.97 -0.89 -8.77
C PRO A 102 4.27 -0.22 -8.29
N ASN A 103 4.56 1.02 -8.74
CA ASN A 103 5.68 1.81 -8.24
C ASN A 103 5.53 2.22 -6.77
N TRP A 104 4.35 2.08 -6.16
CA TRP A 104 4.23 2.20 -4.71
C TRP A 104 5.09 1.18 -3.95
N ALA A 105 5.37 0.01 -4.53
CA ALA A 105 6.28 -0.96 -3.92
C ALA A 105 7.70 -0.39 -3.77
N ALA A 106 8.19 0.36 -4.77
CA ALA A 106 9.47 1.06 -4.68
C ALA A 106 9.48 2.14 -3.58
N VAL A 107 8.35 2.85 -3.39
CA VAL A 107 8.21 3.82 -2.29
C VAL A 107 8.27 3.10 -0.94
N VAL A 108 7.61 1.96 -0.79
CA VAL A 108 7.67 1.16 0.44
C VAL A 108 9.08 0.61 0.68
N VAL A 109 9.80 0.15 -0.36
CA VAL A 109 11.21 -0.25 -0.23
C VAL A 109 12.04 0.92 0.32
N ASP A 110 11.86 2.13 -0.22
CA ASP A 110 12.58 3.30 0.26
C ASP A 110 12.29 3.60 1.74
N MET A 111 11.02 3.54 2.14
CA MET A 111 10.59 3.74 3.52
C MET A 111 11.19 2.70 4.48
N LEU A 112 11.12 1.41 4.13
CA LEU A 112 11.64 0.32 4.96
C LEU A 112 13.15 0.37 5.09
N LYS A 113 13.87 0.61 3.99
CA LYS A 113 15.32 0.77 4.02
C LYS A 113 15.74 2.03 4.78
N THR A 114 14.97 3.12 4.72
CA THR A 114 15.17 4.33 5.55
C THR A 114 14.99 4.05 7.04
N ALA A 115 14.02 3.19 7.39
CA ALA A 115 13.83 2.68 8.75
C ALA A 115 14.92 1.67 9.16
N GLY A 116 15.82 1.32 8.24
CA GLY A 116 16.94 0.41 8.48
C GLY A 116 16.57 -1.06 8.47
N VAL A 117 15.43 -1.43 7.87
CA VAL A 117 15.00 -2.83 7.69
C VAL A 117 15.94 -3.53 6.72
N LYS A 118 16.40 -4.72 7.11
CA LYS A 118 17.31 -5.57 6.35
C LYS A 118 16.74 -6.98 6.20
N LYS A 119 17.40 -7.78 5.35
CA LYS A 119 17.10 -9.22 5.20
C LYS A 119 17.17 -9.91 6.57
N GLY A 120 16.16 -10.73 6.87
CA GLY A 120 16.04 -11.47 8.12
C GLY A 120 15.47 -10.66 9.30
N ASP A 121 15.27 -9.36 9.15
CA ASP A 121 14.56 -8.57 10.17
C ASP A 121 13.08 -8.94 10.20
N TYR A 122 12.52 -9.00 11.40
CA TYR A 122 11.08 -9.17 11.59
C TYR A 122 10.37 -7.82 11.47
N VAL A 123 9.23 -7.78 10.77
CA VAL A 123 8.36 -6.60 10.69
C VAL A 123 6.93 -6.97 11.05
N ALA A 124 6.28 -6.12 11.83
CA ALA A 124 4.86 -6.29 12.18
C ALA A 124 4.04 -5.47 11.19
N ILE A 125 2.99 -6.07 10.60
CA ILE A 125 2.20 -5.44 9.55
C ILE A 125 0.73 -5.48 9.95
N SER A 126 0.11 -4.30 9.96
CA SER A 126 -1.32 -4.13 10.13
C SER A 126 -1.89 -3.41 8.92
N TYR A 127 -2.74 -4.07 8.15
CA TYR A 127 -3.40 -3.41 7.03
C TYR A 127 -4.88 -3.71 6.91
N THR A 128 -5.62 -2.78 6.31
CA THR A 128 -7.06 -2.91 6.10
C THR A 128 -7.40 -3.37 4.69
N GLY A 129 -8.60 -3.89 4.49
CA GLY A 129 -9.15 -4.15 3.15
C GLY A 129 -9.33 -2.87 2.31
N SER A 130 -9.15 -1.68 2.88
CA SER A 130 -9.39 -0.40 2.18
C SER A 130 -8.37 -0.07 1.10
N MET A 131 -7.15 -0.64 1.14
CA MET A 131 -6.04 -0.26 0.25
C MET A 131 -5.34 -1.50 -0.35
N PRO A 132 -6.04 -2.35 -1.12
CA PRO A 132 -5.47 -3.59 -1.65
C PRO A 132 -4.21 -3.36 -2.51
N GLY A 133 -4.15 -2.26 -3.28
CA GLY A 133 -2.95 -1.88 -4.03
C GLY A 133 -1.71 -1.62 -3.15
N LEU A 134 -1.88 -0.91 -2.02
CA LEU A 134 -0.79 -0.71 -1.06
C LEU A 134 -0.45 -1.98 -0.28
N ASN A 135 -1.43 -2.84 0.01
CA ASN A 135 -1.14 -4.11 0.68
C ASN A 135 -0.24 -4.99 -0.20
N ILE A 136 -0.51 -5.04 -1.50
CA ILE A 136 0.38 -5.69 -2.50
C ILE A 136 1.76 -5.02 -2.50
N ALA A 137 1.83 -3.69 -2.52
CA ALA A 137 3.09 -2.96 -2.51
C ALA A 137 3.95 -3.27 -1.26
N VAL A 138 3.31 -3.38 -0.09
CA VAL A 138 3.97 -3.76 1.17
C VAL A 138 4.50 -5.19 1.11
N LEU A 139 3.68 -6.16 0.70
CA LEU A 139 4.11 -7.55 0.56
C LEU A 139 5.28 -7.69 -0.42
N ALA A 140 5.22 -7.00 -1.56
CA ALA A 140 6.28 -7.01 -2.55
C ALA A 140 7.59 -6.40 -2.01
N ALA A 141 7.52 -5.25 -1.32
CA ALA A 141 8.69 -4.61 -0.73
C ALA A 141 9.34 -5.45 0.37
N VAL A 142 8.55 -5.99 1.29
CA VAL A 142 9.02 -6.84 2.39
C VAL A 142 9.68 -8.11 1.85
N GLN A 143 9.04 -8.77 0.88
CA GLN A 143 9.59 -9.97 0.25
C GLN A 143 10.89 -9.66 -0.51
N THR A 144 10.96 -8.55 -1.23
CA THR A 144 12.16 -8.14 -2.00
C THR A 144 13.34 -7.81 -1.08
N ILE A 145 13.09 -7.14 0.05
CA ILE A 145 14.12 -6.87 1.08
C ILE A 145 14.56 -8.19 1.76
N GLY A 146 13.69 -9.19 1.78
CA GLY A 146 13.90 -10.45 2.50
C GLY A 146 13.64 -10.32 4.00
N ALA A 147 12.79 -9.38 4.40
CA ALA A 147 12.30 -9.28 5.77
C ALA A 147 11.22 -10.35 6.02
N ILE A 148 10.94 -10.63 7.29
CA ILE A 148 10.01 -11.67 7.74
C ILE A 148 8.80 -10.97 8.38
N PRO A 149 7.64 -10.93 7.70
CA PRO A 149 6.48 -10.26 8.22
C PRO A 149 5.65 -11.15 9.15
N VAL A 150 5.06 -10.54 10.17
CA VAL A 150 3.86 -11.07 10.84
C VAL A 150 2.73 -10.10 10.53
N ILE A 151 1.65 -10.63 9.94
CA ILE A 151 0.62 -9.83 9.29
C ILE A 151 -0.71 -10.02 9.99
N ILE A 152 -1.38 -8.92 10.34
CA ILE A 152 -2.76 -8.91 10.81
C ILE A 152 -3.59 -7.99 9.92
N SER A 153 -4.68 -8.53 9.37
CA SER A 153 -5.59 -7.77 8.50
C SER A 153 -6.85 -7.28 9.21
N SER A 154 -7.60 -6.40 8.56
CA SER A 154 -9.04 -6.26 8.80
C SER A 154 -9.82 -6.48 7.52
N VAL A 155 -10.95 -7.20 7.58
CA VAL A 155 -11.76 -7.54 6.40
C VAL A 155 -12.51 -6.35 5.85
N GLY A 156 -13.18 -5.59 6.72
CA GLY A 156 -13.93 -4.40 6.34
C GLY A 156 -13.05 -3.40 5.59
N ALA A 157 -13.65 -2.79 4.57
CA ALA A 157 -12.98 -1.86 3.68
C ALA A 157 -13.80 -0.57 3.54
N SER A 158 -13.13 0.57 3.38
CA SER A 158 -13.80 1.79 2.96
C SER A 158 -14.30 1.67 1.53
N MET A 159 -15.19 2.57 1.09
CA MET A 159 -15.60 2.70 -0.32
C MET A 159 -14.39 2.54 -1.25
N TRP A 160 -14.61 1.83 -2.37
CA TRP A 160 -13.62 1.57 -3.42
C TRP A 160 -12.44 0.66 -3.03
N GLY A 161 -12.36 0.17 -1.79
CA GLY A 161 -11.40 -0.85 -1.36
C GLY A 161 -11.82 -2.26 -1.77
N ALA A 162 -11.30 -3.29 -1.10
CA ALA A 162 -11.68 -4.68 -1.28
C ALA A 162 -13.06 -4.98 -0.63
N THR A 163 -14.10 -4.34 -1.15
CA THR A 163 -15.47 -4.35 -0.60
C THR A 163 -16.32 -5.51 -1.14
N ASN A 164 -15.84 -6.30 -2.10
CA ASN A 164 -16.60 -7.44 -2.62
C ASN A 164 -16.63 -8.58 -1.58
N PRO A 165 -17.82 -8.99 -1.07
CA PRO A 165 -17.95 -10.12 -0.13
C PRO A 165 -17.40 -11.44 -0.65
N GLU A 166 -17.35 -11.64 -1.97
CA GLU A 166 -16.83 -12.86 -2.61
C GLU A 166 -15.33 -12.77 -2.93
N LEU A 167 -14.75 -11.57 -2.82
CA LEU A 167 -13.34 -11.31 -3.09
C LEU A 167 -12.83 -10.17 -2.20
N SER A 168 -12.73 -10.46 -0.91
CA SER A 168 -12.14 -9.53 0.06
C SER A 168 -10.61 -9.50 -0.09
N TRP A 169 -9.96 -8.60 0.65
CA TRP A 169 -8.49 -8.59 0.71
C TRP A 169 -7.91 -9.92 1.19
N LEU A 170 -8.52 -10.61 2.16
CA LEU A 170 -8.02 -11.91 2.61
C LEU A 170 -8.08 -12.97 1.52
N ASP A 171 -9.10 -12.92 0.65
CA ASP A 171 -9.21 -13.84 -0.49
C ASP A 171 -8.15 -13.53 -1.53
N MET A 172 -7.95 -12.25 -1.87
CA MET A 172 -6.89 -11.79 -2.77
C MET A 172 -5.50 -12.21 -2.26
N GLU A 173 -5.25 -11.99 -0.98
CA GLU A 173 -3.99 -12.37 -0.32
C GLU A 173 -3.76 -13.88 -0.36
N ARG A 174 -4.80 -14.69 -0.07
CA ARG A 174 -4.75 -16.14 -0.18
C ARG A 174 -4.41 -16.60 -1.60
N ILE A 175 -5.08 -16.05 -2.61
CA ILE A 175 -4.84 -16.40 -4.03
C ILE A 175 -3.39 -16.11 -4.41
N LEU A 176 -2.86 -14.95 -4.00
CA LEU A 176 -1.48 -14.58 -4.27
C LEU A 176 -0.47 -15.48 -3.55
N PHE A 177 -0.79 -15.92 -2.34
CA PHE A 177 0.01 -16.88 -1.59
C PHE A 177 0.00 -18.28 -2.24
N GLU A 178 -1.18 -18.81 -2.56
CA GLU A 178 -1.36 -20.13 -3.17
C GLU A 178 -0.73 -20.23 -4.57
N ARG A 179 -0.74 -19.13 -5.33
CA ARG A 179 -0.05 -19.03 -6.62
C ARG A 179 1.46 -18.77 -6.51
N GLY A 180 2.00 -18.73 -5.29
CA GLY A 180 3.44 -18.57 -5.04
C GLY A 180 3.98 -17.18 -5.36
N ILE A 181 3.12 -16.17 -5.54
CA ILE A 181 3.57 -14.78 -5.76
C ILE A 181 4.16 -14.23 -4.47
N PHE A 182 3.48 -14.46 -3.34
CA PHE A 182 3.96 -14.08 -2.02
C PHE A 182 4.17 -15.31 -1.13
N LYS A 183 5.21 -15.25 -0.28
CA LYS A 183 5.56 -16.30 0.68
C LYS A 183 4.86 -16.15 2.03
N TYR A 184 4.09 -15.09 2.20
CA TYR A 184 3.48 -14.71 3.46
C TYR A 184 2.03 -14.30 3.24
N ARG A 185 1.22 -14.46 4.28
CA ARG A 185 -0.17 -14.00 4.36
C ARG A 185 -0.54 -13.69 5.81
N SER A 186 -1.70 -13.11 6.03
CA SER A 186 -2.25 -12.78 7.35
C SER A 186 -2.29 -14.01 8.26
N THR A 187 -1.79 -13.86 9.50
CA THR A 187 -1.96 -14.90 10.54
C THR A 187 -3.27 -14.73 11.30
N ALA A 188 -3.81 -13.52 11.32
CA ALA A 188 -5.03 -13.16 12.02
C ALA A 188 -5.74 -12.02 11.28
N ALA A 189 -7.03 -11.87 11.53
CA ALA A 189 -7.80 -10.75 11.02
C ALA A 189 -8.94 -10.37 11.96
N SER A 190 -9.28 -9.09 11.97
CA SER A 190 -10.48 -8.56 12.59
C SER A 190 -11.56 -8.26 11.55
N ILE A 191 -12.77 -7.94 12.02
CA ILE A 191 -13.81 -7.38 11.17
C ILE A 191 -13.40 -5.99 10.64
N GLY A 192 -12.67 -5.20 11.44
CA GLY A 192 -12.30 -3.82 11.09
C GLY A 192 -13.39 -2.82 11.43
N GLY A 193 -13.45 -1.71 10.68
CA GLY A 193 -14.44 -0.64 10.90
C GLY A 193 -14.39 -0.04 12.32
N ARG A 194 -15.52 0.51 12.76
CA ARG A 194 -15.61 1.19 14.06
C ARG A 194 -15.37 0.19 15.19
N GLY A 195 -14.36 0.50 16.02
CA GLY A 195 -13.97 -0.29 17.19
C GLY A 195 -13.32 -1.65 16.84
N ASP A 196 -12.81 -1.80 15.62
CA ASP A 196 -12.22 -3.04 15.08
C ASP A 196 -13.16 -4.26 15.03
N ARG A 197 -14.47 -4.03 15.25
CA ARG A 197 -15.54 -5.05 15.30
C ARG A 197 -16.67 -4.83 14.30
N GLY A 198 -16.55 -3.84 13.42
CA GLY A 198 -17.59 -3.44 12.49
C GLY A 198 -18.85 -2.94 13.18
N ALA A 199 -18.72 -2.07 14.20
CA ALA A 199 -19.89 -1.50 14.90
C ALA A 199 -20.77 -0.61 13.98
N ASN A 200 -20.20 -0.15 12.86
CA ASN A 200 -20.85 0.57 11.77
C ASN A 200 -21.42 -0.34 10.67
N LEU A 201 -21.21 -1.65 10.74
CA LEU A 201 -21.80 -2.62 9.82
C LEU A 201 -23.14 -3.13 10.34
N SER A 202 -23.99 -3.62 9.44
CA SER A 202 -25.17 -4.39 9.82
C SER A 202 -24.77 -5.73 10.48
N PRO A 203 -25.68 -6.38 11.24
CA PRO A 203 -25.42 -7.73 11.75
C PRO A 203 -25.02 -8.72 10.65
N LYS A 204 -25.66 -8.63 9.48
CA LYS A 204 -25.32 -9.46 8.31
C LYS A 204 -23.94 -9.14 7.73
N GLY A 205 -23.55 -7.87 7.69
CA GLY A 205 -22.22 -7.45 7.25
C GLY A 205 -21.10 -8.00 8.14
N ARG A 206 -21.29 -7.94 9.47
CA ARG A 206 -20.35 -8.57 10.42
C ARG A 206 -20.26 -10.08 10.23
N GLU A 207 -21.40 -10.74 9.98
CA GLU A 207 -21.41 -12.17 9.72
C GLU A 207 -20.65 -12.55 8.46
N ILE A 208 -20.82 -11.79 7.37
CA ILE A 208 -20.04 -11.96 6.15
C ILE A 208 -18.54 -11.82 6.45
N CYS A 209 -18.12 -10.81 7.23
CA CYS A 209 -16.73 -10.66 7.61
C CYS A 209 -16.19 -11.86 8.40
N ARG A 210 -16.96 -12.44 9.32
CA ARG A 210 -16.55 -13.64 10.06
C ARG A 210 -16.39 -14.84 9.13
N GLU A 211 -17.31 -15.03 8.20
CA GLU A 211 -17.22 -16.12 7.22
C GLU A 211 -16.05 -15.94 6.26
N ILE A 212 -15.72 -14.70 5.87
CA ILE A 212 -14.50 -14.38 5.11
C ILE A 212 -13.24 -14.78 5.89
N ILE A 213 -13.16 -14.45 7.18
CA ILE A 213 -12.03 -14.79 8.05
C ILE A 213 -11.88 -16.31 8.16
N LYS A 214 -13.00 -16.98 8.43
CA LYS A 214 -13.08 -18.44 8.57
C LYS A 214 -12.70 -19.17 7.29
N ARG A 215 -13.23 -18.78 6.12
CA ARG A 215 -12.91 -19.43 4.83
C ARG A 215 -11.46 -19.21 4.40
N ASN A 216 -10.82 -18.16 4.89
CA ASN A 216 -9.40 -17.90 4.67
C ASN A 216 -8.50 -18.56 5.73
N GLY A 217 -9.07 -19.18 6.77
CA GLY A 217 -8.32 -19.96 7.75
C GLY A 217 -7.37 -19.15 8.64
N VAL A 218 -7.73 -17.89 8.93
CA VAL A 218 -6.93 -17.01 9.81
C VAL A 218 -7.61 -16.81 11.16
N ILE A 219 -6.82 -16.50 12.20
CA ILE A 219 -7.35 -16.30 13.56
C ILE A 219 -8.27 -15.08 13.58
N LEU A 220 -9.50 -15.24 14.09
CA LEU A 220 -10.42 -14.12 14.31
C LEU A 220 -9.99 -13.30 15.53
N ILE A 221 -9.91 -11.99 15.34
CA ILE A 221 -9.80 -10.99 16.41
C ILE A 221 -11.14 -10.26 16.51
N GLU A 222 -11.92 -10.56 17.55
CA GLU A 222 -13.20 -9.92 17.81
C GLU A 222 -13.37 -9.68 19.31
N GLU A 223 -12.77 -8.59 19.79
CA GLU A 223 -12.70 -8.29 21.22
C GLU A 223 -13.76 -7.26 21.68
N PRO A 224 -14.20 -7.30 22.96
CA PRO A 224 -15.25 -6.43 23.49
C PRO A 224 -14.91 -4.94 23.53
N THR A 225 -13.62 -4.56 23.51
CA THR A 225 -13.16 -3.16 23.41
C THR A 225 -12.05 -3.01 22.36
N LEU A 226 -11.84 -1.79 21.84
CA LEU A 226 -10.71 -1.51 20.95
C LEU A 226 -9.37 -1.76 21.66
N ILE A 227 -9.28 -1.47 22.96
CA ILE A 227 -8.08 -1.70 23.76
C ILE A 227 -7.76 -3.18 23.83
N ASP A 228 -8.78 -4.03 24.01
CA ASP A 228 -8.59 -5.48 24.05
C ASP A 228 -8.20 -6.03 22.67
N ALA A 229 -8.78 -5.50 21.58
CA ALA A 229 -8.33 -5.83 20.22
C ALA A 229 -6.86 -5.46 19.97
N ILE A 230 -6.40 -4.31 20.49
CA ILE A 230 -4.99 -3.89 20.42
C ILE A 230 -4.11 -4.85 21.22
N LYS A 231 -4.48 -5.18 22.46
CA LYS A 231 -3.75 -6.15 23.29
C LYS A 231 -3.64 -7.49 22.58
N LYS A 232 -4.74 -7.99 22.01
CA LYS A 232 -4.77 -9.26 21.28
C LYS A 232 -3.83 -9.26 20.07
N ARG A 233 -3.78 -8.15 19.32
CA ARG A 233 -2.82 -7.98 18.21
C ARG A 233 -1.38 -8.02 18.71
N VAL A 234 -1.07 -7.33 19.81
CA VAL A 234 0.27 -7.32 20.42
C VAL A 234 0.65 -8.72 20.88
N GLU A 235 -0.24 -9.46 21.54
CA GLU A 235 -0.03 -10.86 21.92
C GLU A 235 0.33 -11.72 20.69
N ILE A 236 -0.47 -11.66 19.62
CA ILE A 236 -0.21 -12.41 18.39
C ILE A 236 1.15 -12.03 17.78
N TYR A 237 1.52 -10.75 17.76
CA TYR A 237 2.84 -10.34 17.28
C TYR A 237 3.97 -10.92 18.16
N MET A 238 3.82 -10.90 19.48
CA MET A 238 4.83 -11.42 20.40
C MET A 238 4.95 -12.95 20.36
N GLU A 239 3.86 -13.67 20.11
CA GLU A 239 3.86 -15.13 19.97
C GLU A 239 4.50 -15.60 18.65
N LYS A 240 4.40 -14.80 17.59
CA LYS A 240 4.88 -15.16 16.23
C LYS A 240 6.34 -14.81 15.98
N ILE A 241 7.00 -14.12 16.90
CA ILE A 241 8.41 -13.75 16.81
C ILE A 241 9.25 -14.59 17.79
N PRO A 242 10.48 -15.00 17.44
CA PRO A 242 11.38 -15.65 18.40
C PRO A 242 11.66 -14.75 19.62
N LYS A 243 11.78 -15.34 20.82
CA LYS A 243 11.94 -14.59 22.08
C LYS A 243 13.19 -13.71 22.13
N ASP A 244 14.22 -14.02 21.35
CA ASP A 244 15.48 -13.26 21.24
C ASP A 244 15.45 -12.17 20.16
N LYS A 245 14.33 -12.05 19.42
CA LYS A 245 14.17 -11.10 18.32
C LYS A 245 13.19 -10.00 18.69
N LYS A 246 13.28 -8.89 17.96
CA LYS A 246 12.36 -7.76 18.03
C LYS A 246 11.95 -7.32 16.64
N TYR A 247 10.77 -6.73 16.54
CA TYR A 247 10.33 -6.10 15.31
C TYR A 247 11.19 -4.87 15.00
N LYS A 248 11.72 -4.82 13.77
CA LYS A 248 12.51 -3.69 13.28
C LYS A 248 11.63 -2.51 12.90
N ALA A 249 10.43 -2.79 12.41
CA ALA A 249 9.44 -1.80 12.03
C ALA A 249 8.02 -2.33 12.26
N TYR A 250 7.10 -1.39 12.52
CA TYR A 250 5.67 -1.61 12.45
C TYR A 250 5.13 -0.88 11.22
N ILE A 251 4.43 -1.59 10.34
CA ILE A 251 3.90 -1.09 9.07
C ILE A 251 2.39 -1.01 9.20
N ASN A 252 1.83 0.19 9.07
CA ASN A 252 0.39 0.40 9.01
C ASN A 252 -0.04 0.82 7.59
N VAL A 253 -1.07 0.17 7.04
CA VAL A 253 -1.73 0.60 5.80
C VAL A 253 -3.22 0.81 6.05
N GLY A 254 -3.69 2.01 5.72
CA GLY A 254 -5.07 2.42 5.95
C GLY A 254 -5.31 3.01 7.34
N GLY A 255 -6.58 3.21 7.68
CA GLY A 255 -7.01 3.92 8.88
C GLY A 255 -7.45 3.04 10.03
N GLY A 256 -6.97 1.80 10.12
CA GLY A 256 -7.37 0.86 11.17
C GLY A 256 -7.13 1.44 12.57
N LEU A 257 -8.20 1.64 13.34
CA LEU A 257 -8.11 2.22 14.69
C LEU A 257 -7.25 1.39 15.63
N ALA A 258 -7.17 0.07 15.43
CA ALA A 258 -6.30 -0.79 16.22
C ALA A 258 -4.79 -0.55 15.95
N SER A 259 -4.43 0.07 14.83
CA SER A 259 -3.05 0.49 14.55
C SER A 259 -2.76 1.89 15.07
N ILE A 260 -3.75 2.78 15.03
CA ILE A 260 -3.57 4.22 15.21
C ILE A 260 -4.03 4.69 16.61
N GLY A 261 -4.82 3.88 17.31
CA GLY A 261 -5.36 4.13 18.65
C GLY A 261 -6.62 5.01 18.65
N SER A 262 -6.70 6.02 17.78
CA SER A 262 -7.88 6.91 17.67
C SER A 262 -7.98 7.55 16.29
N ALA A 263 -9.17 8.04 15.94
CA ALA A 263 -9.37 8.80 14.70
C ALA A 263 -8.62 10.15 14.72
N HIS A 264 -8.38 10.73 15.90
CA HIS A 264 -7.62 11.98 16.04
C HIS A 264 -6.15 11.79 15.61
N ASN A 265 -5.56 10.64 15.94
CA ASN A 265 -4.18 10.37 15.60
C ASN A 265 -3.92 10.26 14.09
N LEU A 266 -4.96 10.08 13.26
CA LEU A 266 -4.85 10.10 11.79
C LEU A 266 -4.40 11.47 11.25
N SER A 267 -4.76 12.58 11.91
CA SER A 267 -4.32 13.92 11.48
C SER A 267 -2.97 14.32 12.06
N VAL A 268 -2.60 13.74 13.20
CA VAL A 268 -1.36 14.06 13.92
C VAL A 268 -0.17 13.27 13.36
N LEU A 269 -0.36 11.98 13.05
CA LEU A 269 0.68 11.13 12.48
C LEU A 269 0.79 11.39 10.98
N LYS A 270 1.86 12.08 10.57
CA LYS A 270 2.14 12.32 9.15
C LYS A 270 2.44 11.00 8.42
N PRO A 271 1.95 10.81 7.18
CA PRO A 271 2.33 9.67 6.36
C PRO A 271 3.86 9.59 6.17
N GLY A 272 4.38 8.37 6.08
CA GLY A 272 5.80 8.10 5.85
C GLY A 272 6.48 7.40 7.03
N VAL A 273 7.80 7.58 7.13
CA VAL A 273 8.61 6.94 8.17
C VAL A 273 8.63 7.80 9.42
N ILE A 274 8.03 7.29 10.51
CA ILE A 274 8.08 7.92 11.82
C ILE A 274 9.19 7.22 12.63
N LYS A 275 10.20 7.99 13.05
CA LYS A 275 11.27 7.52 13.96
C LYS A 275 11.03 8.13 15.34
N ARG A 276 11.18 7.31 16.37
CA ARG A 276 11.33 7.80 17.74
C ARG A 276 12.75 8.33 17.95
#